data_AF-A0A7L3JIV1-F1
#
_entry.id   AF-A0A7L3JIV1-F1
#
_cell.length_a   1.000
_cell.length_b   1.000
_cell.length_c   1.000
_cell.angle_alpha   90.00
_cell.angle_beta   90.00
_cell.angle_gamma   90.00
#
_symmetry.space_group_name_H-M   'P 1'
#
loop_
_entity.id
_entity.type
_entity.pdbx_description
1 polymer ?
#
loop_
_entity_poly.entity_id
_entity_poly.type
_entity_poly.pdbx_seq_one_letter_code
_entity_poly.pdbx_strand_id
1 'polypeptide(L)'
;GLILLFYLVFYGFLAALFTFTMWVMLQTLSSDIPKYRDRISSPGLMISPKPDTALEFYFNKSDAQSYAEYVSTLRKFLESYDDSKQSQNINCTPGRIFDQNDVAVKKACRFNLSELGQCSGKEDKTFGYSKGTPCVLVKMNRV
;
A
#
# COMPACT_ATOMS: atom_id res chain seq x y z
N GLY A 1 -19.45 -4.95 49.23
CA GLY A 1 -17.97 -5.05 49.22
C GLY A 1 -17.48 -6.35 48.62
N LEU A 2 -17.77 -7.49 49.25
CA LEU A 2 -17.20 -8.81 48.92
C LEU A 2 -17.46 -9.29 47.48
N ILE A 3 -18.67 -9.03 46.95
CA ILE A 3 -19.02 -9.40 45.56
C ILE A 3 -18.17 -8.62 44.54
N LEU A 4 -17.92 -7.32 44.78
CA LEU A 4 -17.08 -6.51 43.90
C LEU A 4 -15.62 -6.96 43.92
N LEU A 5 -15.10 -7.28 45.12
CA LEU A 5 -13.75 -7.83 45.27
C LEU A 5 -13.60 -9.17 44.54
N PHE A 6 -14.59 -10.05 44.65
CA PHE A 6 -14.62 -11.33 43.92
C PHE A 6 -14.52 -11.11 42.41
N TYR A 7 -15.37 -10.24 41.83
CA TYR A 7 -15.33 -9.98 40.39
C TYR A 7 -14.04 -9.30 39.94
N LEU A 8 -13.46 -8.41 40.75
CA LEU A 8 -12.18 -7.78 40.43
C LEU A 8 -11.05 -8.83 40.32
N VAL A 9 -10.94 -9.72 41.30
CA VAL A 9 -9.93 -10.80 41.27
C VAL A 9 -10.20 -11.78 40.14
N PHE A 10 -11.46 -12.20 39.95
CA PHE A 10 -11.85 -13.14 38.91
C PHE A 10 -11.53 -12.62 37.50
N TYR A 11 -11.95 -11.39 37.17
CA TYR A 11 -11.66 -10.79 35.87
C TYR A 11 -10.18 -10.43 35.72
N GLY A 12 -9.48 -10.08 36.81
CA GLY A 12 -8.03 -9.89 36.79
C GLY A 12 -7.30 -11.17 36.39
N PHE A 13 -7.68 -12.32 36.95
CA PHE A 13 -7.11 -13.62 36.58
C PHE A 13 -7.44 -14.01 35.14
N LEU A 14 -8.69 -13.82 34.70
CA LEU A 14 -9.07 -14.08 33.30
C LEU A 14 -8.28 -13.19 32.32
N ALA A 15 -8.12 -11.90 32.63
CA ALA A 15 -7.32 -11.00 31.83
C ALA A 15 -5.86 -11.47 31.75
N ALA A 16 -5.26 -11.90 32.87
CA ALA A 16 -3.90 -12.43 32.92
C ALA A 16 -3.74 -13.73 32.09
N LEU A 17 -4.71 -14.65 32.14
CA LEU A 17 -4.70 -15.84 31.30
C LEU A 17 -4.84 -15.52 29.81
N PHE A 18 -5.70 -14.55 29.46
CA PHE A 18 -5.87 -14.12 28.09
C PHE A 18 -4.59 -13.45 27.55
N THR A 19 -3.97 -12.55 28.31
CA THR A 19 -2.70 -11.93 27.88
C THR A 19 -1.57 -12.94 27.79
N PHE A 20 -1.51 -13.91 28.70
CA PHE A 20 -0.53 -15.00 28.64
C PHE A 20 -0.70 -15.86 27.37
N THR A 21 -1.93 -16.28 27.05
CA THR A 21 -2.18 -17.08 25.83
C THR A 21 -1.92 -16.28 24.55
N MET A 22 -2.26 -14.99 24.51
CA MET A 22 -1.88 -14.09 23.42
C MET A 22 -0.36 -13.95 23.30
N TRP A 23 0.36 -13.82 24.41
CA TRP A 23 1.82 -13.73 24.42
C TRP A 23 2.46 -15.01 23.86
N VAL A 24 2.03 -16.18 24.32
CA VAL A 24 2.51 -17.48 23.80
C VAL A 24 2.25 -17.59 22.30
N MET A 25 1.06 -17.20 21.82
CA MET A 25 0.75 -17.21 20.40
C MET A 25 1.72 -16.33 19.60
N LEU A 26 2.03 -15.12 20.07
CA LEU A 26 2.97 -14.20 19.41
C LEU A 26 4.39 -14.78 19.33
N GLN A 27 4.84 -15.57 20.31
CA GLN A 27 6.14 -16.25 20.24
C GLN A 27 6.22 -17.30 19.11
N THR A 28 5.08 -17.78 18.59
CA THR A 28 5.04 -18.77 17.50
C THR A 28 5.00 -18.14 16.09
N LEU A 29 4.98 -16.80 16.01
CA LEU A 29 4.86 -16.07 14.74
C LEU A 29 6.22 -15.49 14.33
N SER A 30 6.52 -15.56 13.03
CA SER A 30 7.66 -14.87 12.44
C SER A 30 7.33 -13.38 12.24
N SER A 31 8.32 -12.51 12.40
CA SER A 31 8.21 -11.07 12.08
C SER A 31 8.11 -10.78 10.58
N ASP A 32 8.63 -11.68 9.74
CA ASP A 32 8.89 -11.37 8.33
C ASP A 32 7.89 -12.05 7.40
N ILE A 33 7.42 -13.24 7.76
CA ILE A 33 6.60 -14.09 6.90
C ILE A 33 5.30 -14.48 7.64
N PRO A 34 4.11 -14.19 7.08
CA PRO A 34 2.86 -14.61 7.69
C PRO A 34 2.73 -16.13 7.64
N LYS A 35 2.20 -16.72 8.71
CA LYS A 35 2.05 -18.18 8.87
C LYS A 35 1.10 -18.80 7.83
N TYR A 36 0.04 -18.10 7.45
CA TYR A 36 -0.96 -18.55 6.48
C TYR A 36 -1.20 -17.49 5.42
N ARG A 37 -1.32 -17.93 4.15
CA ARG A 37 -1.54 -17.09 2.96
C ARG A 37 -2.69 -17.60 2.08
N ASP A 38 -3.50 -18.52 2.59
CA ASP A 38 -4.60 -19.20 1.90
C ASP A 38 -5.67 -18.23 1.35
N ARG A 39 -5.85 -17.08 2.01
CA ARG A 39 -6.82 -16.04 1.61
C ARG A 39 -6.28 -15.02 0.61
N ILE A 40 -5.01 -15.10 0.23
CA ILE A 40 -4.33 -14.12 -0.66
C ILE A 40 -3.62 -14.79 -1.84
N SER A 41 -4.10 -15.96 -2.27
CA SER A 41 -3.50 -16.78 -3.34
C SER A 41 -3.38 -16.06 -4.69
N SER A 42 -4.28 -15.12 -4.98
CA SER A 42 -4.25 -14.29 -6.18
C SER A 42 -4.14 -12.82 -5.80
N PRO A 43 -3.12 -12.08 -6.30
CA PRO A 43 -2.98 -10.66 -5.99
C PRO A 43 -4.13 -9.86 -6.63
N GLY A 44 -4.77 -9.00 -5.84
CA GLY A 44 -5.74 -8.05 -6.35
C GLY A 44 -5.08 -6.93 -7.17
N LEU A 45 -5.89 -6.28 -8.02
CA LEU A 45 -5.51 -5.06 -8.73
C LEU A 45 -6.26 -3.88 -8.14
N MET A 46 -5.55 -2.75 -8.01
CA MET A 46 -6.11 -1.47 -7.59
C MET A 46 -5.81 -0.42 -8.65
N ILE A 47 -6.69 0.56 -8.80
CA ILE A 47 -6.50 1.70 -9.68
C ILE A 47 -6.31 2.99 -8.88
N SER A 48 -5.55 3.93 -9.42
CA SER A 48 -5.41 5.30 -8.92
C SER A 48 -5.53 6.28 -10.09
N PRO A 49 -6.34 7.35 -9.97
CA PRO A 49 -7.17 7.69 -8.82
C PRO A 49 -8.42 6.80 -8.76
N LYS A 50 -8.94 6.55 -7.55
CA LYS A 50 -10.19 5.80 -7.37
C LYS A 50 -11.36 6.78 -7.30
N PRO A 51 -12.34 6.73 -8.23
CA PRO A 51 -13.51 7.59 -8.17
C PRO A 51 -14.50 7.13 -7.08
N ASP A 52 -15.37 8.05 -6.65
CA ASP A 52 -16.38 7.79 -5.61
C ASP A 52 -17.41 6.73 -6.03
N THR A 53 -17.75 6.72 -7.32
CA THR A 53 -18.62 5.72 -7.98
C THR A 53 -17.89 4.40 -8.26
N ALA A 54 -16.88 4.07 -7.45
CA ALA A 54 -15.98 2.92 -7.51
C ALA A 54 -15.03 2.88 -8.72
N LEU A 55 -15.55 2.87 -9.96
CA LEU A 55 -14.75 2.70 -11.19
C LEU A 55 -15.18 3.60 -12.36
N GLU A 56 -16.20 4.45 -12.19
CA GLU A 56 -16.67 5.34 -13.24
C GLU A 56 -16.03 6.73 -13.10
N PHE A 57 -15.41 7.23 -14.16
CA PHE A 57 -14.78 8.55 -14.15
C PHE A 57 -15.70 9.57 -14.85
N TYR A 58 -16.11 10.59 -14.11
CA TYR A 58 -16.85 11.73 -14.63
C TYR A 58 -16.06 13.00 -14.39
N PHE A 59 -15.74 13.72 -15.47
CA PHE A 59 -15.15 15.05 -15.42
C PHE A 59 -15.44 15.80 -16.71
N ASN A 60 -15.33 17.12 -16.67
CA ASN A 60 -15.43 17.96 -17.85
C ASN A 60 -14.04 18.46 -18.23
N LYS A 61 -13.58 18.10 -19.44
CA LYS A 61 -12.28 18.51 -19.97
C LYS A 61 -12.05 20.03 -19.91
N SER A 62 -13.11 20.82 -20.14
CA SER A 62 -13.04 22.28 -20.16
C SER A 62 -13.01 22.91 -18.76
N ASP A 63 -13.42 22.17 -17.72
CA ASP A 63 -13.44 22.63 -16.34
C ASP A 63 -12.33 21.96 -15.53
N ALA A 64 -11.26 22.72 -15.26
CA ALA A 64 -10.11 22.24 -14.50
C ALA A 64 -10.46 21.83 -13.06
N GLN A 65 -11.50 22.42 -12.47
CA GLN A 65 -11.95 22.08 -11.13
C GLN A 65 -12.50 20.65 -11.08
N SER A 66 -13.17 20.22 -12.15
CA SER A 66 -13.85 18.91 -12.23
C SER A 66 -12.89 17.70 -12.15
N TYR A 67 -11.61 17.88 -12.50
CA TYR A 67 -10.59 16.82 -12.43
C TYR A 67 -9.43 17.14 -11.48
N ALA A 68 -9.50 18.25 -10.74
CA ALA A 68 -8.44 18.67 -9.82
C ALA A 68 -8.16 17.61 -8.75
N GLU A 69 -9.20 16.94 -8.26
CA GLU A 69 -9.09 15.87 -7.25
C GLU A 69 -8.41 14.60 -7.79
N TYR A 70 -8.72 14.21 -9.03
CA TYR A 70 -8.06 13.08 -9.68
C TYR A 70 -6.56 13.35 -9.85
N VAL A 71 -6.23 14.56 -10.33
CA VAL A 71 -4.84 15.00 -10.54
C VAL A 71 -4.09 15.10 -9.20
N SER A 72 -4.70 15.63 -8.15
CA SER A 72 -4.07 15.74 -6.84
C SER A 72 -3.82 14.36 -6.21
N THR A 73 -4.76 13.43 -6.37
CA THR A 73 -4.64 12.04 -5.92
C THR A 73 -3.51 11.32 -6.65
N LEU A 74 -3.42 11.46 -7.97
CA LEU A 74 -2.33 10.89 -8.77
C LEU A 74 -0.96 11.46 -8.34
N ARG A 75 -0.87 12.77 -8.15
CA ARG A 75 0.36 13.42 -7.69
C ARG A 75 0.79 12.88 -6.33
N LYS A 76 -0.13 12.86 -5.37
CA LYS A 76 0.13 12.35 -4.01
C LYS A 76 0.50 10.87 -4.02
N PHE A 77 -0.09 10.08 -4.90
CA PHE A 77 0.26 8.67 -5.08
C PHE A 77 1.70 8.52 -5.59
N LEU A 78 2.09 9.31 -6.59
CA LEU A 78 3.41 9.26 -7.22
C LEU A 78 4.53 9.90 -6.39
N GLU A 79 4.23 10.77 -5.43
CA GLU A 79 5.22 11.41 -4.53
C GLU A 79 6.16 10.43 -3.82
N SER A 80 5.72 9.18 -3.57
CA SER A 80 6.54 8.14 -2.94
C SER A 80 7.56 7.50 -3.90
N TYR A 81 7.40 7.72 -5.19
CA TYR A 81 8.24 7.20 -6.27
C TYR A 81 9.23 8.25 -6.78
N ASP A 82 9.29 9.43 -6.15
CA ASP A 82 10.30 10.43 -6.44
C ASP A 82 11.70 9.92 -6.13
N ASP A 83 12.66 10.29 -6.98
CA ASP A 83 14.05 9.86 -6.91
C ASP A 83 14.69 10.14 -5.55
N SER A 84 14.30 11.24 -4.90
CA SER A 84 14.77 11.63 -3.57
C SER A 84 14.31 10.69 -2.45
N LYS A 85 13.10 10.13 -2.57
CA LYS A 85 12.52 9.21 -1.59
C LYS A 85 12.94 7.76 -1.80
N GLN A 86 13.48 7.44 -2.98
CA GLN A 86 13.95 6.11 -3.34
C GLN A 86 15.48 5.95 -3.25
N SER A 87 16.18 6.84 -2.53
CA SER A 87 17.65 6.83 -2.45
C SER A 87 18.26 5.55 -1.89
N GLN A 88 17.52 4.80 -1.06
CA GLN A 88 17.95 3.51 -0.50
C GLN A 88 17.66 2.31 -1.43
N ASN A 89 16.85 2.51 -2.47
CA ASN A 89 16.47 1.47 -3.42
C ASN A 89 17.55 1.29 -4.48
N ILE A 90 17.67 0.08 -5.01
CA ILE A 90 18.69 -0.26 -6.02
C ILE A 90 18.07 -0.50 -7.38
N ASN A 91 18.89 -0.38 -8.43
CA ASN A 91 18.48 -0.78 -9.78
C ASN A 91 18.53 -2.31 -9.88
N CYS A 92 17.39 -2.92 -10.18
CA CYS A 92 17.27 -4.36 -10.36
C CYS A 92 17.26 -4.73 -11.84
N THR A 93 17.61 -5.99 -12.14
CA THR A 93 17.51 -6.54 -13.49
C THR A 93 16.04 -6.85 -13.84
N PRO A 94 15.48 -6.26 -14.92
CA PRO A 94 14.10 -6.53 -15.33
C PRO A 94 13.88 -8.01 -15.67
N GLY A 95 12.68 -8.52 -15.38
CA GLY A 95 12.25 -9.87 -15.76
C GLY A 95 12.89 -11.02 -14.96
N ARG A 96 13.68 -10.73 -13.93
CA ARG A 96 14.27 -11.75 -13.04
C ARG A 96 13.76 -11.58 -11.62
N ILE A 97 13.61 -12.71 -10.92
CA ILE A 97 13.28 -12.71 -9.49
C ILE A 97 14.48 -12.16 -8.72
N PHE A 98 14.24 -11.19 -7.85
CA PHE A 98 15.27 -10.61 -6.99
C PHE A 98 15.35 -11.37 -5.66
N ASP A 99 16.04 -12.51 -5.68
CA ASP A 99 16.27 -13.35 -4.51
C ASP A 99 17.33 -12.70 -3.59
N GLN A 100 17.05 -12.67 -2.28
CA GLN A 100 17.92 -12.09 -1.26
C GLN A 100 17.98 -12.96 -0.01
N ASN A 101 17.73 -14.28 -0.10
CA ASN A 101 17.64 -15.18 1.06
C ASN A 101 18.80 -15.04 2.06
N ASP A 102 20.02 -14.85 1.58
CA ASP A 102 21.24 -14.77 2.39
C ASP A 102 21.53 -13.38 3.00
N VAL A 103 20.66 -12.38 2.76
CA VAL A 103 20.87 -11.00 3.22
C VAL A 103 19.93 -10.68 4.37
N ALA A 104 20.49 -10.26 5.51
CA ALA A 104 19.74 -9.85 6.70
C ALA A 104 18.89 -8.60 6.46
N VAL A 105 19.43 -7.60 5.76
CA VAL A 105 18.72 -6.38 5.39
C VAL A 105 18.34 -6.45 3.91
N LYS A 106 17.07 -6.72 3.63
CA LYS A 106 16.55 -6.80 2.25
C LYS A 106 16.52 -5.40 1.63
N LYS A 107 16.95 -5.30 0.36
CA LYS A 107 16.83 -4.09 -0.46
C LYS A 107 15.60 -4.17 -1.37
N ALA A 108 15.08 -3.02 -1.76
CA ALA A 108 13.98 -2.93 -2.72
C ALA A 108 14.48 -2.44 -4.09
N CYS A 109 13.81 -2.91 -5.13
CA CYS A 109 14.03 -2.42 -6.49
C CYS A 109 13.43 -1.03 -6.64
N ARG A 110 14.20 -0.14 -7.26
CA ARG A 110 13.74 1.20 -7.63
C ARG A 110 12.76 1.11 -8.79
N PHE A 111 11.71 1.93 -8.74
CA PHE A 111 10.76 2.11 -9.83
C PHE A 111 10.85 3.56 -10.33
N ASN A 112 11.32 3.74 -11.56
CA ASN A 112 11.53 5.07 -12.10
C ASN A 112 10.22 5.62 -12.66
N LEU A 113 9.80 6.80 -12.22
CA LEU A 113 8.59 7.48 -12.74
C LEU A 113 8.59 7.65 -14.25
N SER A 114 9.77 7.77 -14.87
CA SER A 114 9.90 7.87 -16.32
C SER A 114 9.37 6.64 -17.08
N GLU A 115 9.27 5.47 -16.43
CA GLU A 115 8.68 4.26 -17.03
C GLU A 115 7.17 4.40 -17.28
N LEU A 116 6.49 5.34 -16.60
CA LEU A 116 5.09 5.68 -16.85
C LEU A 116 4.90 6.58 -18.08
N GLY A 117 5.98 7.00 -18.75
CA GLY A 117 5.94 7.85 -19.94
C GLY A 117 5.18 9.16 -19.69
N GLN A 118 4.18 9.44 -20.53
CA GLN A 118 3.36 10.65 -20.46
C GLN A 118 2.53 10.74 -19.16
N CYS A 119 2.28 9.61 -18.48
CA CYS A 119 1.54 9.55 -17.23
C CYS A 119 2.42 9.75 -15.97
N SER A 120 3.71 10.04 -16.16
CA SER A 120 4.65 10.25 -15.05
C SER A 120 4.41 11.55 -14.27
N GLY A 121 3.66 12.50 -14.82
CA GLY A 121 3.48 13.82 -14.22
C GLY A 121 4.66 14.78 -14.42
N LYS A 122 5.73 14.35 -15.11
CA LYS A 122 6.92 15.18 -15.38
C LYS A 122 6.68 16.20 -16.49
N GLU A 123 6.14 15.75 -17.62
CA GLU A 123 5.82 16.61 -18.77
C GLU A 123 4.42 17.21 -18.64
N ASP A 124 3.44 16.40 -18.23
CA ASP A 124 2.04 16.81 -18.06
C ASP A 124 1.60 16.67 -16.61
N LYS A 125 1.51 17.80 -15.90
CA LYS A 125 1.06 17.87 -14.50
C LYS A 125 -0.43 17.57 -14.32
N THR A 126 -1.19 17.48 -15.40
CA THR A 126 -2.61 17.13 -15.43
C THR A 126 -2.85 15.68 -15.80
N PHE A 127 -1.80 14.87 -16.02
CA PHE A 127 -1.92 13.44 -16.33
C PHE A 127 -2.90 13.14 -17.47
N GLY A 128 -2.90 13.98 -18.53
CA GLY A 128 -3.77 13.83 -19.69
C GLY A 128 -5.24 14.25 -19.50
N TYR A 129 -5.66 14.63 -18.29
CA TYR A 129 -7.06 15.05 -18.02
C TYR A 129 -7.44 16.32 -18.80
N SER A 130 -6.54 17.30 -18.88
CA SER A 130 -6.77 18.53 -19.67
C SER A 130 -6.90 18.28 -21.18
N LYS A 131 -6.33 17.17 -21.67
CA LYS A 131 -6.37 16.78 -23.09
C LYS A 131 -7.55 15.86 -23.42
N GLY A 132 -8.25 15.34 -22.42
CA GLY A 132 -9.31 14.34 -22.58
C GLY A 132 -8.79 12.92 -22.78
N THR A 133 -7.52 12.67 -22.44
CA THR A 133 -6.87 11.35 -22.47
C THR A 133 -6.33 11.04 -21.08
N PRO A 134 -7.21 10.83 -20.08
CA PRO A 134 -6.81 10.72 -18.68
C PRO A 134 -5.98 9.46 -18.42
N CYS A 135 -4.94 9.59 -17.61
CA CYS A 135 -4.14 8.47 -17.14
C CYS A 135 -4.77 7.82 -15.91
N VAL A 136 -4.85 6.49 -15.92
CA VAL A 136 -5.21 5.68 -14.75
C VAL A 136 -4.06 4.71 -14.46
N LEU A 137 -3.53 4.77 -13.25
CA LEU A 137 -2.43 3.91 -12.81
C LEU A 137 -3.00 2.62 -12.23
N VAL A 138 -2.49 1.48 -12.69
CA VAL A 138 -2.85 0.17 -12.16
C VAL A 138 -1.72 -0.33 -11.26
N LYS A 139 -2.07 -0.74 -10.04
CA LYS A 139 -1.16 -1.28 -9.04
C LYS A 139 -1.58 -2.68 -8.64
N MET A 140 -0.62 -3.60 -8.56
CA MET A 140 -0.82 -4.94 -8.01
C MET A 140 -0.64 -4.92 -6.49
N ASN A 141 -1.49 -5.67 -5.78
CA ASN A 141 -1.32 -5.90 -4.35
C ASN A 141 -0.06 -6.72 -4.08
N ARG A 142 0.77 -6.27 -3.14
CA ARG A 142 1.92 -7.01 -2.65
C ARG A 142 1.45 -8.19 -1.81
N VAL A 143 1.95 -9.40 -2.10
CA VAL A 143 1.67 -10.67 -1.41
C VAL A 143 2.96 -11.24 -0.82
#